data_AF-A0A351VGR5-F1
#
_entry.id   AF-A0A351VGR5-F1
#
_cell.length_a   1.000
_cell.length_b   1.000
_cell.length_c   1.000
_cell.angle_alpha   90.00
_cell.angle_beta   90.00
_cell.angle_gamma   90.00
#
_symmetry.space_group_name_H-M   'P 1'
#
loop_
_entity.id
_entity.type
_entity.pdbx_description
1 polymer ?
#
loop_
_entity_poly.entity_id
_entity_poly.type
_entity_poly.pdbx_seq_one_letter_code
_entity_poly.pdbx_strand_id
1 'polypeptide(L)' 'MRNFRGEEQDYMLNRKLSAGDIIDARCTRCREILNHRIVAMVEDRVVRVECNTCGGVHNYYPPPTV' A
#
# COMPACT_ATOMS: atom_id res chain seq x y z
N MET A 1 12.91 17.01 32.52
CA MET A 1 11.77 17.43 31.65
C MET A 1 11.70 16.46 30.49
N ARG A 2 10.48 16.05 30.14
CA ARG A 2 10.10 14.79 29.48
C ARG A 2 10.81 14.56 28.14
N ASN A 3 11.40 13.37 28.00
CA ASN A 3 11.87 12.79 26.75
C ASN A 3 10.68 12.51 25.83
N PHE A 4 10.63 13.12 24.64
CA PHE A 4 9.63 12.89 23.60
C PHE A 4 10.25 12.30 22.32
N ARG A 5 11.18 11.35 22.45
CA ARG A 5 11.89 10.75 21.30
C ARG A 5 11.97 9.23 21.41
N GLY A 6 10.83 8.54 21.46
CA GLY A 6 10.85 7.09 21.64
C GLY A 6 9.71 6.26 21.02
N GLU A 7 8.69 6.85 20.40
CA GLU A 7 7.43 6.12 20.19
C GLU A 7 6.85 6.20 18.76
N GLU A 8 7.28 7.17 17.94
CA GLU A 8 6.64 7.41 16.62
C GLU A 8 7.23 6.59 15.47
N GLN A 9 8.44 6.04 15.60
CA GLN A 9 9.16 5.44 14.46
C GLN A 9 8.92 3.93 14.29
N ASP A 10 8.33 3.25 15.28
CA ASP A 10 8.09 1.81 15.26
C ASP A 10 6.68 1.43 14.75
N TYR A 11 5.75 2.39 14.69
CA TYR A 11 4.37 2.16 14.20
C TYR A 11 4.28 2.01 12.66
N MET A 12 5.37 2.26 11.91
CA MET A 12 5.39 2.15 10.45
C MET A 12 5.89 0.81 9.92
N LEU A 13 6.46 -0.06 10.77
CA LEU A 13 7.08 -1.32 10.34
C LEU A 13 6.28 -2.59 10.67
N ASN A 14 5.30 -2.52 11.58
CA ASN A 14 4.55 -3.70 12.02
C ASN A 14 3.01 -3.54 11.93
N ARG A 15 2.52 -2.56 11.17
CA ARG A 15 1.07 -2.41 10.97
C ARG A 15 0.61 -3.35 9.85
N LYS A 16 -0.34 -4.24 10.17
CA LYS A 16 -1.06 -5.02 9.16
C LYS A 16 -1.68 -4.07 8.13
N LEU A 17 -1.56 -4.42 6.84
CA LEU A 17 -2.20 -3.67 5.77
C LEU A 17 -3.72 -3.63 5.97
N SER A 18 -4.30 -2.49 5.60
CA SER A 18 -5.72 -2.21 5.69
C SER A 18 -6.21 -1.45 4.45
N ALA A 19 -7.52 -1.47 4.20
CA ALA A 19 -8.10 -0.65 3.14
C ALA A 19 -7.84 0.84 3.41
N GLY A 20 -7.40 1.56 2.38
CA GLY A 20 -6.95 2.95 2.47
C GLY A 20 -5.44 3.12 2.54
N ASP A 21 -4.68 2.08 2.91
CA ASP A 21 -3.21 2.15 2.95
C ASP A 21 -2.62 2.28 1.54
N ILE A 22 -1.40 2.82 1.49
CA ILE A 22 -0.62 2.95 0.26
C ILE A 22 0.30 1.74 0.12
N ILE A 23 0.33 1.16 -1.08
CA ILE A 23 1.16 0.03 -1.44
C ILE A 23 1.69 0.21 -2.87
N ASP A 24 2.90 -0.28 -3.14
CA ASP A 24 3.41 -0.35 -4.51
C ASP A 24 2.81 -1.56 -5.24
N ALA A 25 2.36 -1.33 -6.47
CA ALA A 25 1.80 -2.36 -7.33
C ALA A 25 2.07 -2.04 -8.80
N ARG A 26 2.06 -3.06 -9.66
CA ARG A 26 2.12 -2.85 -11.11
C ARG A 26 0.76 -2.38 -11.63
N CYS A 27 0.73 -1.21 -12.23
CA CYS A 27 -0.49 -0.69 -12.85
C CYS A 27 -0.72 -1.33 -14.22
N THR A 28 -1.93 -1.85 -14.48
CA THR A 28 -2.28 -2.41 -15.79
C THR A 28 -2.43 -1.35 -16.88
N ARG A 29 -2.75 -0.10 -16.50
CA ARG A 29 -2.91 1.04 -17.41
C ARG A 29 -1.59 1.79 -17.64
N CYS A 30 -0.89 2.21 -16.58
CA CYS A 30 0.39 2.91 -16.72
C CYS A 30 1.54 1.99 -17.14
N ARG A 31 1.39 0.67 -16.93
CA ARG A 31 2.40 -0.37 -17.22
C ARG A 31 3.69 -0.25 -16.39
N GLU A 32 3.66 0.55 -15.34
CA GLU A 32 4.77 0.80 -14.41
C GLU A 32 4.41 0.35 -12.98
N ILE A 33 5.44 0.21 -12.13
CA ILE A 33 5.26 0.04 -10.68
C ILE A 33 5.13 1.42 -10.05
N LEU A 34 4.00 1.68 -9.42
CA LEU A 34 3.66 2.97 -8.84
C LEU A 34 2.94 2.77 -7.51
N ASN A 35 2.76 3.86 -6.78
CA ASN A 35 1.93 3.90 -5.59
C ASN A 35 0.45 3.69 -5.95
N HIS A 36 -0.19 2.80 -5.21
CA HIS A 36 -1.62 2.54 -5.29
C HIS A 36 -2.24 2.61 -3.89
N ARG A 37 -3.51 3.02 -3.81
CA ARG A 37 -4.32 2.89 -2.59
C ARG A 37 -5.00 1.53 -2.55
N ILE A 38 -4.94 0.83 -1.43
CA ILE A 38 -5.74 -0.38 -1.22
C ILE A 38 -7.21 0.02 -1.15
N VAL A 39 -8.06 -0.55 -2.01
CA VAL A 39 -9.51 -0.26 -1.99
C VAL A 39 -10.34 -1.44 -1.48
N ALA A 40 -9.79 -2.65 -1.50
CA ALA A 40 -10.42 -3.82 -0.90
C ALA A 40 -9.40 -4.86 -0.47
N MET A 41 -9.70 -5.51 0.66
CA MET A 41 -8.99 -6.66 1.20
C MET A 41 -9.97 -7.78 1.50
N VAL A 42 -9.48 -9.02 1.44
CA VAL A 42 -10.18 -10.21 1.93
C VAL A 42 -9.25 -10.89 2.91
N GLU A 43 -9.70 -11.03 4.16
CA GLU A 43 -8.84 -11.47 5.28
C GLU A 43 -7.57 -10.60 5.35
N ASP A 44 -6.39 -11.20 5.30
CA ASP A 44 -5.09 -10.50 5.30
C ASP A 44 -4.53 -10.26 3.88
N ARG A 45 -5.34 -10.42 2.81
CA ARG A 45 -4.89 -10.29 1.41
C ARG A 45 -5.46 -9.06 0.72
N VAL A 46 -4.59 -8.30 0.07
CA VAL A 46 -4.98 -7.21 -0.84
C VAL A 46 -5.55 -7.79 -2.13
N VAL A 47 -6.79 -7.44 -2.47
CA VAL A 47 -7.46 -7.96 -3.68
C VAL A 47 -7.68 -6.90 -4.75
N ARG A 48 -7.92 -5.64 -4.36
CA ARG A 48 -8.05 -4.52 -5.29
C ARG A 48 -7.30 -3.29 -4.82
N VAL A 49 -6.76 -2.57 -5.80
CA VAL A 49 -6.02 -1.33 -5.62
C VAL A 49 -6.45 -0.27 -6.65
N GLU A 50 -6.26 1.00 -6.30
CA GLU A 50 -6.46 2.15 -7.17
C GLU A 50 -5.13 2.86 -7.41
N CYS A 51 -4.75 3.06 -8.67
CA CYS A 51 -3.52 3.75 -9.02
C CYS A 51 -3.62 5.25 -8.69
N ASN A 52 -2.70 5.75 -7.86
CA ASN A 52 -2.70 7.16 -7.46
C ASN A 52 -2.30 8.11 -8.60
N THR A 53 -1.76 7.59 -9.70
CA THR A 53 -1.36 8.39 -10.87
C THR A 53 -2.47 8.48 -11.92
N CYS A 54 -3.13 7.37 -12.26
CA CYS A 54 -4.13 7.35 -13.35
C CYS A 54 -5.58 7.12 -12.91
N GLY A 55 -5.82 6.96 -11.59
CA GLY A 55 -7.15 6.66 -11.02
C GLY A 55 -7.72 5.29 -11.41
N GLY A 56 -6.91 4.42 -12.04
CA GLY A 56 -7.36 3.10 -12.49
C GLY A 56 -7.51 2.14 -11.32
N VAL A 57 -8.70 1.51 -11.18
CA VAL A 57 -8.95 0.48 -10.16
C VAL A 57 -8.84 -0.92 -10.77
N HIS A 58 -7.93 -1.74 -10.28
CA HIS A 58 -7.71 -3.10 -10.78
C HIS A 58 -7.29 -4.07 -9.66
N ASN A 59 -7.11 -5.35 -10.01
CA ASN A 59 -6.59 -6.37 -9.09
C ASN A 59 -5.17 -6.04 -8.65
N TYR A 60 -4.80 -6.44 -7.44
CA TYR A 60 -3.43 -6.25 -6.96
C TYR A 60 -2.43 -7.11 -7.75
N TYR A 61 -1.41 -6.47 -8.32
CA TYR A 61 -0.27 -7.13 -8.95
C TYR A 61 0.98 -6.71 -8.18
N PRO A 62 1.56 -7.59 -7.33
CA PRO A 62 2.72 -7.23 -6.53
C PRO A 62 3.91 -6.88 -7.43
N PRO A 63 4.81 -5.98 -6.97
CA PRO A 63 6.06 -5.73 -7.66
C PRO A 63 6.91 -7.03 -7.69
N PRO A 64 7.80 -7.19 -8.68
CA PRO A 64 8.73 -8.31 -8.72
C PRO A 64 9.56 -8.35 -7.43
N THR A 65 9.70 -9.53 -6.84
CA THR A 65 10.67 -9.75 -5.77
C THR A 65 12.07 -9.63 -6.36
N VAL A 66 12.84 -8.67 -5.89
CA VAL A 66 14.28 -8.56 -6.21
C VAL A 66 15.08 -9.67 -5.55
#